data_AF-A0A191ZRG8-F1
#
_entry.id   AF-A0A191ZRG8-F1
#
_cell.length_a   1.000
_cell.length_b   1.000
_cell.length_c   1.000
_cell.angle_alpha   90.00
_cell.angle_beta   90.00
_cell.angle_gamma   90.00
#
_symmetry.space_group_name_H-M   'P 1'
#
loop_
_entity.id
_entity.type
_entity.pdbx_description
1 polymer ?
#
loop_
_entity_poly.entity_id
_entity_poly.type
_entity_poly.pdbx_seq_one_letter_code
_entity_poly.pdbx_strand_id
1 'polypeptide(L)'
;MMKENFFSEVLKDKFLYLIYKTNIFIKLLKLIMFMFNMLFFIIMFFIGLIVFSSKRKHLLLMLLSMEFIILSLYILLFLFLLNFDYEYYFSMMFLVFCVCESVLGLSILVSLIRTHGNDYFFSMNMC
;
A
#
# COMPACT_ATOMS: atom_id res chain seq x y z
N MET A 1 16.12 58.76 -0.27
CA MET A 1 14.89 58.18 -0.85
C MET A 1 15.17 57.09 -1.88
N MET A 2 15.84 57.35 -3.02
CA MET A 2 16.13 56.32 -4.04
C MET A 2 16.89 55.08 -3.51
N LYS A 3 17.85 55.27 -2.61
CA LYS A 3 18.64 54.16 -2.02
C LYS A 3 17.82 53.23 -1.12
N GLU A 4 16.80 53.74 -0.43
CA GLU A 4 15.95 52.94 0.46
C GLU A 4 14.98 52.09 -0.34
N ASN A 5 14.40 52.63 -1.41
CA ASN A 5 13.56 51.86 -2.33
C ASN A 5 14.37 50.75 -3.01
N PHE A 6 15.58 51.06 -3.48
CA PHE A 6 16.46 50.08 -4.11
C PHE A 6 16.88 48.95 -3.14
N PHE A 7 17.18 49.28 -1.88
CA PHE A 7 17.51 48.27 -0.87
C PHE A 7 16.29 47.40 -0.53
N SER A 8 15.08 47.97 -0.51
CA SER A 8 13.84 47.24 -0.27
C SER A 8 13.49 46.24 -1.40
N GLU A 9 13.82 46.56 -2.65
CA GLU A 9 13.65 45.64 -3.80
C GLU A 9 14.62 44.47 -3.74
N VAL A 10 15.91 44.73 -3.50
CA VAL A 10 16.93 43.68 -3.36
C VAL A 10 16.59 42.72 -2.20
N LEU A 11 16.00 43.23 -1.12
CA LEU A 11 15.57 42.41 0.02
C LEU A 11 14.38 41.51 -0.33
N LYS A 12 13.42 41.98 -1.14
CA LYS A 12 12.28 41.18 -1.62
C LYS A 12 12.75 40.04 -2.52
N ASP A 13 13.68 40.29 -3.43
CA ASP A 13 14.19 39.25 -4.35
C ASP A 13 14.92 38.13 -3.59
N LYS A 14 15.71 38.48 -2.57
CA LYS A 14 16.41 37.51 -1.72
C LYS A 14 15.45 36.69 -0.85
N PHE A 15 14.38 37.31 -0.35
CA PHE A 15 13.31 36.62 0.37
C PHE A 15 12.54 35.65 -0.55
N LEU A 16 12.21 36.08 -1.77
CA LEU A 16 11.48 35.26 -2.73
C LEU A 16 12.32 34.05 -3.20
N TYR A 17 13.63 34.24 -3.40
CA TYR A 17 14.56 33.13 -3.63
C TYR A 17 14.63 32.15 -2.45
N LEU A 18 14.65 32.64 -1.20
CA LEU A 18 14.62 31.78 -0.01
C LEU A 18 13.33 30.97 0.07
N ILE A 19 12.17 31.59 -0.18
CA ILE A 19 10.85 30.94 -0.20
C ILE A 19 10.79 29.88 -1.31
N TYR A 20 11.31 30.19 -2.49
CA TYR A 20 11.34 29.23 -3.59
C TYR A 20 12.24 28.04 -3.27
N LYS A 21 13.40 28.29 -2.63
CA LYS A 21 14.33 27.24 -2.19
C LYS A 21 13.74 26.35 -1.10
N THR A 22 13.02 26.90 -0.12
CA THR A 22 12.33 26.10 0.90
C THR A 22 11.19 25.27 0.31
N ASN A 23 10.36 25.84 -0.59
CA ASN A 23 9.31 25.08 -1.27
C ASN A 23 9.87 23.93 -2.13
N ILE A 24 10.98 24.16 -2.85
CA ILE A 24 11.68 23.11 -3.59
C ILE A 24 12.20 22.02 -2.64
N PHE A 25 12.79 22.41 -1.52
CA PHE A 25 13.32 21.45 -0.55
C PHE A 25 12.20 20.60 0.07
N ILE A 26 11.06 21.20 0.42
CA ILE A 26 9.88 20.50 0.94
C ILE A 26 9.32 19.52 -0.11
N LYS A 27 9.23 19.94 -1.38
CA LYS A 27 8.76 19.08 -2.47
C LYS A 27 9.69 17.89 -2.69
N LEU A 28 11.00 18.11 -2.61
CA LEU A 28 12.01 17.05 -2.71
C LEU A 28 11.92 16.07 -1.53
N LEU A 29 11.75 16.57 -0.30
CA LEU A 29 11.61 15.76 0.90
C LEU A 29 10.36 14.86 0.83
N LYS A 30 9.23 15.40 0.34
CA LYS A 30 7.99 14.64 0.15
C LYS A 30 8.17 13.51 -0.87
N LEU A 31 8.89 13.78 -1.97
CA LEU A 31 9.22 12.77 -2.99
C LEU A 31 10.10 11.65 -2.42
N ILE A 32 11.13 12.00 -1.64
CA ILE A 32 12.04 11.03 -1.02
C ILE A 32 11.26 10.11 -0.06
N MET A 33 10.42 10.69 0.80
CA MET A 33 9.59 9.92 1.75
C MET A 33 8.64 8.96 1.03
N PHE A 34 8.08 9.37 -0.11
CA PHE A 34 7.24 8.51 -0.94
C PHE A 34 7.98 7.28 -1.47
N MET A 35 9.19 7.47 -2.02
CA MET A 35 10.00 6.37 -2.55
C MET A 35 10.33 5.32 -1.46
N PHE A 36 10.67 5.75 -0.25
CA PHE A 36 10.93 4.85 0.87
C PHE A 36 9.70 4.04 1.26
N ASN A 37 8.53 4.67 1.32
CA ASN A 37 7.28 3.97 1.64
C ASN A 37 6.96 2.88 0.60
N MET A 38 7.10 3.20 -0.69
CA MET A 38 6.84 2.23 -1.76
C MET A 38 7.75 1.00 -1.64
N LEU A 39 9.05 1.19 -1.37
CA LEU A 39 9.98 0.08 -1.16
C LEU A 39 9.58 -0.81 0.01
N PHE A 40 9.16 -0.21 1.13
CA PHE A 40 8.73 -0.97 2.31
C PHE A 40 7.52 -1.86 2.02
N PHE A 41 6.50 -1.34 1.33
CA PHE A 41 5.30 -2.13 1.01
C PHE A 41 5.57 -3.23 -0.02
N ILE A 42 6.48 -3.01 -0.97
CA ILE A 42 6.90 -4.06 -1.91
C ILE A 42 7.59 -5.21 -1.16
N ILE A 43 8.45 -4.91 -0.18
CA ILE A 43 9.09 -5.93 0.65
C ILE A 43 8.04 -6.72 1.45
N MET A 44 7.06 -6.03 2.04
CA MET A 44 5.95 -6.67 2.77
C MET A 44 5.15 -7.62 1.88
N PHE A 45 4.87 -7.22 0.63
CA PHE A 45 4.20 -8.08 -0.36
C PHE A 45 5.01 -9.37 -0.63
N PHE A 46 6.32 -9.26 -0.85
CA PHE A 46 7.17 -10.43 -1.07
C PHE A 46 7.23 -11.35 0.16
N ILE A 47 7.31 -10.79 1.37
CA ILE A 47 7.26 -11.58 2.60
C ILE A 47 5.92 -12.33 2.69
N GLY A 48 4.81 -11.67 2.36
CA GLY A 48 3.49 -12.29 2.28
C GLY A 48 3.45 -13.50 1.34
N LEU A 49 4.03 -13.38 0.14
CA LEU A 49 4.13 -14.48 -0.82
C LEU A 49 4.98 -15.65 -0.32
N ILE A 50 6.10 -15.37 0.39
CA ILE A 50 6.95 -16.41 0.98
C ILE A 50 6.19 -17.15 2.10
N VAL A 51 5.43 -16.43 2.93
CA VAL A 51 4.60 -17.03 3.98
C VAL A 51 3.48 -17.88 3.38
N PHE A 52 2.83 -17.39 2.33
CA PHE A 52 1.78 -18.12 1.61
C PHE A 52 2.31 -19.43 1.01
N SER A 53 3.48 -19.41 0.38
CA SER A 53 4.07 -20.61 -0.23
C SER A 53 4.59 -21.65 0.79
N SER A 54 5.03 -21.22 1.97
CA SER A 54 5.60 -22.12 2.99
C SER A 54 4.57 -22.82 3.89
N LYS A 55 3.40 -22.23 4.15
CA LYS A 55 2.39 -22.75 5.10
C LYS A 55 1.31 -23.61 4.43
N ARG A 56 1.71 -24.71 3.79
CA ARG A 56 0.82 -25.58 2.98
C ARG A 56 -0.17 -26.46 3.76
N LYS A 57 -0.09 -26.53 5.10
CA LYS A 57 -0.84 -27.54 5.88
C LYS A 57 -2.19 -27.05 6.39
N HIS A 58 -2.28 -25.82 6.89
CA HIS A 58 -3.51 -25.27 7.47
C HIS A 58 -4.10 -24.24 6.52
N LEU A 59 -5.29 -24.53 5.98
CA LEU A 59 -5.94 -23.67 5.00
C LEU A 59 -6.27 -22.27 5.55
N LEU A 60 -6.60 -22.18 6.84
CA LEU A 60 -6.85 -20.90 7.53
C LEU A 60 -5.62 -19.98 7.54
N LEU A 61 -4.42 -20.53 7.76
CA LEU A 61 -3.16 -19.76 7.69
C LEU A 61 -2.84 -19.29 6.26
N MET A 62 -3.29 -20.03 5.24
CA MET A 62 -3.17 -19.58 3.85
C MET A 62 -4.14 -18.44 3.54
N LEU A 63 -5.38 -18.48 4.04
CA LEU A 63 -6.34 -17.37 3.89
C LEU A 63 -5.83 -16.09 4.57
N LEU A 64 -5.29 -16.20 5.78
CA LEU A 64 -4.76 -15.04 6.52
C LEU A 64 -3.54 -14.42 5.82
N SER A 65 -2.69 -15.24 5.18
CA SER A 65 -1.57 -14.72 4.38
C SER A 65 -2.04 -14.05 3.08
N MET A 66 -3.15 -14.49 2.46
CA MET A 66 -3.75 -13.80 1.31
C MET A 66 -4.33 -12.44 1.70
N GLU A 67 -4.98 -12.32 2.85
CA GLU A 67 -5.45 -11.02 3.37
C GLU A 67 -4.28 -10.05 3.61
N PHE A 68 -3.15 -10.54 4.13
CA PHE A 68 -1.95 -9.72 4.30
C PHE A 68 -1.37 -9.21 2.97
N ILE A 69 -1.37 -10.07 1.93
CA ILE A 69 -0.94 -9.69 0.57
C ILE A 69 -1.85 -8.60 0.01
N ILE A 70 -3.18 -8.77 0.11
CA ILE A 70 -4.18 -7.80 -0.35
C ILE A 70 -4.01 -6.45 0.35
N LEU A 71 -3.79 -6.44 1.67
CA LEU A 71 -3.58 -5.20 2.43
C LEU A 71 -2.32 -4.47 1.98
N SER A 72 -1.22 -5.18 1.72
CA SER A 72 0.02 -4.57 1.20
C SER A 72 -0.18 -3.92 -0.18
N LEU A 73 -0.99 -4.54 -1.05
CA LEU A 73 -1.35 -3.99 -2.36
C LEU A 73 -2.28 -2.78 -2.26
N TYR A 74 -3.26 -2.82 -1.34
CA TYR A 74 -4.15 -1.68 -1.12
C TYR A 74 -3.38 -0.43 -0.71
N ILE A 75 -2.44 -0.55 0.23
CA ILE A 75 -1.65 0.59 0.69
C ILE A 75 -0.76 1.13 -0.44
N LEU A 76 -0.18 0.24 -1.26
CA LEU A 76 0.60 0.64 -2.44
C LEU A 76 -0.24 1.46 -3.43
N LEU A 77 -1.46 1.01 -3.70
CA LEU A 77 -2.41 1.70 -4.58
C LEU A 77 -2.83 3.06 -4.01
N PHE A 78 -3.15 3.11 -2.71
CA PHE A 78 -3.54 4.35 -2.04
C PHE A 78 -2.41 5.38 -2.07
N LEU A 79 -1.17 4.96 -1.80
CA LEU A 79 0.01 5.81 -1.92
C LEU A 79 0.19 6.33 -3.36
N PHE A 80 0.03 5.47 -4.36
CA PHE A 80 0.11 5.88 -5.75
C PHE A 80 -0.93 6.97 -6.09
N LEU A 81 -2.20 6.78 -5.72
CA LEU A 81 -3.27 7.75 -5.96
C LEU A 81 -3.00 9.11 -5.27
N LEU A 82 -2.46 9.08 -4.04
CA LEU A 82 -2.08 10.28 -3.29
C LEU A 82 -1.01 11.14 -3.98
N ASN A 83 -0.13 10.55 -4.78
CA ASN A 83 0.94 11.30 -5.45
C ASN A 83 0.49 11.95 -6.76
N PHE A 84 -0.54 11.40 -7.40
CA PHE A 84 -1.11 11.94 -8.63
C PHE A 84 -2.36 12.80 -8.40
N ASP A 85 -2.71 13.06 -7.13
CA ASP A 85 -3.92 13.79 -6.73
C ASP A 85 -5.20 13.24 -7.40
N TYR A 86 -5.25 11.92 -7.62
CA TYR A 86 -6.43 11.26 -8.16
C TYR A 86 -7.50 11.04 -7.07
N GLU A 87 -8.75 10.96 -7.51
CA GLU A 87 -9.90 10.67 -6.65
C GLU A 87 -9.80 9.27 -5.97
N TYR A 88 -10.11 9.20 -4.68
CA TYR A 88 -10.03 7.98 -3.87
C TYR A 88 -11.13 6.93 -4.17
N TYR A 89 -12.02 7.19 -5.12
CA TYR A 89 -13.07 6.24 -5.50
C TYR A 89 -12.49 4.91 -6.02
N PHE A 90 -11.36 4.96 -6.75
CA PHE A 90 -10.72 3.75 -7.26
C PHE A 90 -10.20 2.85 -6.12
N SER A 91 -9.62 3.43 -5.07
CA SER A 91 -9.15 2.68 -3.91
C SER A 91 -10.28 1.98 -3.14
N MET A 92 -11.45 2.63 -3.05
CA MET A 92 -12.62 2.01 -2.40
C MET A 92 -13.19 0.84 -3.20
N MET A 93 -13.27 0.98 -4.53
CA MET A 93 -13.72 -0.11 -5.39
C MET A 93 -12.79 -1.33 -5.30
N PHE A 94 -11.47 -1.10 -5.28
CA PHE A 94 -10.48 -2.17 -5.10
C PHE A 94 -10.69 -2.96 -3.80
N LEU A 95 -10.94 -2.27 -2.67
CA LEU A 95 -11.20 -2.93 -1.39
C LEU A 95 -12.43 -3.84 -1.42
N VAL A 96 -13.52 -3.39 -2.05
CA VAL A 96 -14.75 -4.19 -2.12
C VAL A 96 -14.50 -5.50 -2.87
N PHE A 97 -13.82 -5.45 -4.02
CA PHE A 97 -13.48 -6.66 -4.77
C PHE A 97 -12.60 -7.62 -3.96
N CYS A 98 -11.59 -7.11 -3.27
CA CYS A 98 -10.72 -7.95 -2.46
C CYS A 98 -11.44 -8.61 -1.26
N VAL A 99 -12.33 -7.88 -0.59
CA VAL A 99 -13.13 -8.47 0.51
C VAL A 99 -14.05 -9.57 -0.02
N CYS A 100 -14.62 -9.40 -1.22
CA CYS A 100 -15.43 -10.45 -1.86
C CYS A 100 -14.61 -11.73 -2.12
N GLU A 101 -13.36 -11.61 -2.60
CA GLU A 101 -12.47 -12.76 -2.79
C GLU A 101 -12.15 -13.49 -1.47
N SER A 102 -11.90 -12.75 -0.40
CA SER A 102 -11.68 -13.35 0.93
C SER A 102 -12.91 -14.09 1.46
N VAL A 103 -14.12 -13.53 1.28
CA VAL A 103 -15.39 -14.18 1.67
C VAL A 103 -15.63 -15.47 0.89
N LEU A 104 -15.33 -15.46 -0.43
CA LEU A 104 -15.38 -16.67 -1.25
C LEU A 104 -14.39 -17.72 -0.72
N GLY A 105 -13.15 -17.32 -0.39
CA GLY A 105 -12.15 -18.21 0.21
C GLY A 105 -12.59 -18.84 1.54
N LEU A 106 -13.20 -18.06 2.43
CA LEU A 106 -13.76 -18.53 3.70
C LEU A 106 -14.95 -19.48 3.49
N SER A 107 -15.82 -19.21 2.51
CA SER A 107 -16.95 -20.09 2.21
C SER A 107 -16.48 -21.50 1.76
N ILE A 108 -15.39 -21.55 0.99
CA ILE A 108 -14.75 -22.81 0.56
C ILE A 108 -14.15 -23.54 1.76
N LEU A 109 -13.44 -22.84 2.65
CA LEU A 109 -12.92 -23.42 3.90
C LEU A 109 -14.05 -24.10 4.70
N VAL A 110 -15.16 -23.39 4.92
CA VAL A 110 -16.30 -23.93 5.68
C VAL A 110 -16.89 -25.17 5.00
N SER A 111 -16.96 -25.19 3.66
CA SER A 111 -17.43 -26.35 2.92
C SER A 111 -16.51 -27.57 3.06
N LEU A 112 -15.19 -27.37 3.06
CA LEU A 112 -14.20 -28.44 3.22
C LEU A 112 -14.23 -29.04 4.63
N ILE A 113 -14.44 -28.22 5.66
CA ILE A 113 -14.58 -28.68 7.04
C ILE A 113 -15.79 -29.60 7.17
N ARG A 114 -16.91 -29.28 6.52
CA ARG A 114 -18.14 -30.08 6.57
C ARG A 114 -18.04 -31.42 5.84
N THR A 115 -17.23 -31.52 4.79
CA THR A 115 -17.11 -32.74 3.96
C THR A 115 -15.98 -33.66 4.39
N HIS A 116 -14.82 -33.12 4.77
CA HIS A 116 -13.63 -33.92 5.08
C HIS A 116 -13.23 -33.90 6.56
N GLY A 117 -13.94 -33.13 7.41
CA GLY A 117 -13.76 -33.11 8.86
C GLY A 117 -12.37 -32.67 9.35
N ASN A 118 -11.48 -32.27 8.44
CA ASN A 118 -10.08 -32.00 8.74
C ASN A 118 -9.55 -30.85 7.86
N ASP A 119 -8.88 -29.89 8.49
CA ASP A 119 -8.36 -28.64 7.86
C ASP A 119 -7.12 -28.86 6.98
N TYR A 120 -6.61 -30.09 6.91
CA TYR A 120 -5.41 -30.42 6.15
C TYR A 120 -5.76 -30.77 4.71
N PHE A 121 -5.10 -30.09 3.77
CA PHE A 121 -5.13 -30.39 2.33
C PHE A 121 -4.84 -31.85 1.98
N PHE A 122 -4.19 -32.60 2.87
CA PHE A 122 -3.77 -33.98 2.62
C PHE A 122 -4.93 -34.99 2.60
N SER A 123 -6.11 -34.65 3.14
CA SER A 123 -7.29 -35.53 3.08
C SER A 123 -8.01 -35.50 1.72
N MET A 124 -7.71 -34.52 0.84
CA MET A 124 -8.23 -34.48 -0.53
C MET A 124 -7.50 -35.44 -1.49
N ASN A 125 -6.45 -36.11 -1.01
CA ASN A 125 -5.67 -37.07 -1.80
C ASN A 125 -6.28 -38.48 -1.83
N MET A 126 -7.56 -38.63 -1.44
CA MET A 126 -8.31 -39.89 -1.47
C MET A 126 -9.41 -39.83 -2.55
N CYS A 127 -8.96 -39.90 -3.81
CA CYS A 127 -9.48 -40.85 -4.80
C CYS A 127 -8.27 -41.56 -5.41
#